data_AF-A0A534BXC0-F1
#
_entry.id   AF-A0A534BXC0-F1
#
_cell.length_a   1.000
_cell.length_b   1.000
_cell.length_c   1.000
_cell.angle_alpha   90.00
_cell.angle_beta   90.00
_cell.angle_gamma   90.00
#
_symmetry.space_group_name_H-M   'P 1'
#
loop_
_entity.id
_entity.type
_entity.pdbx_description
1 polymer ?
#
loop_
_entity_poly.entity_id
_entity_poly.type
_entity_poly.pdbx_seq_one_letter_code
_entity_poly.pdbx_strand_id
1 'polypeptide(L)'
;VVWGARFVAIAAPVKLIPLLVFVAVGIATHAGASHAPAAAPSMQGFGRAMILGFFAFTGFEISLIASGEVAQPRRAIPLALGLALGFVTLLYVAVQVLTQAMLGPALATSAAPLADAMARVHPALQGLLLAGASLSMFAFLGSDVLGTPRMLFALARDGVLPGVLGRVHPRTHAPYVAIICYTGIAALLAVTGTFAELVVMSTLTVAVIYLGSCAAVWVLVRRGAAAATEARASPWLRVAAITGIASMIVVMALASWTEIGGLAVLLALSGLVYGLRWLRLKPVSAAR
;
A
#
# COMPACT_ATOMS: atom_id res chain seq x y z
N VAL A 1 7.89 7.86 -21.05
CA VAL A 1 7.74 8.68 -19.82
C VAL A 1 6.54 9.63 -19.92
N VAL A 2 6.50 10.58 -20.88
CA VAL A 2 5.41 11.58 -21.02
C VAL A 2 4.00 10.97 -21.14
N TRP A 3 3.81 9.94 -21.96
CA TRP A 3 2.50 9.27 -22.10
C TRP A 3 2.03 8.55 -20.82
N GLY A 4 2.96 7.99 -20.05
CA GLY A 4 2.65 7.36 -18.76
C GLY A 4 2.25 8.39 -17.69
N ALA A 5 2.98 9.51 -17.61
CA ALA A 5 2.64 10.60 -16.71
C ALA A 5 1.27 11.23 -17.03
N ARG A 6 0.96 11.43 -18.32
CA ARG A 6 -0.37 11.91 -18.76
C ARG A 6 -1.48 10.92 -18.46
N PHE A 7 -1.23 9.62 -18.63
CA PHE A 7 -2.20 8.58 -18.26
C PHE A 7 -2.49 8.58 -16.76
N VAL A 8 -1.46 8.65 -15.91
CA VAL A 8 -1.61 8.72 -14.44
C VAL A 8 -2.36 9.99 -14.04
N ALA A 9 -2.02 11.13 -14.64
CA ALA A 9 -2.68 12.42 -14.38
C ALA A 9 -4.17 12.42 -14.76
N ILE A 10 -4.58 11.63 -15.76
CA ILE A 10 -5.99 11.48 -16.17
C ILE A 10 -6.69 10.40 -15.34
N ALA A 11 -6.01 9.29 -15.04
CA ALA A 11 -6.58 8.19 -14.28
C ALA A 11 -6.88 8.57 -12.81
N ALA A 12 -6.09 9.47 -12.22
CA ALA A 12 -6.32 9.96 -10.86
C ALA A 12 -7.68 10.65 -10.67
N PRO A 13 -8.04 11.72 -11.41
CA PRO A 13 -9.34 12.37 -11.27
C PRO A 13 -10.50 11.44 -11.62
N VAL A 14 -10.37 10.59 -12.64
CA VAL A 14 -11.42 9.61 -13.01
C VAL A 14 -11.78 8.69 -11.84
N LYS A 15 -10.80 8.27 -11.04
CA LYS A 15 -11.02 7.45 -9.84
C LYS A 15 -11.59 8.25 -8.66
N LEU A 16 -11.31 9.55 -8.60
CA LEU A 16 -11.78 10.43 -7.53
C LEU A 16 -13.21 10.91 -7.75
N ILE A 17 -13.67 11.06 -9.00
CA ILE A 17 -15.02 11.57 -9.32
C ILE A 17 -16.13 10.81 -8.57
N PRO A 18 -16.20 9.46 -8.59
CA PRO A 18 -17.25 8.73 -7.85
C PRO A 18 -17.22 8.99 -6.34
N LEU A 19 -16.03 9.13 -5.75
CA LEU A 19 -15.87 9.42 -4.32
C LEU A 19 -16.25 10.86 -3.98
N LEU A 20 -15.91 11.82 -4.84
CA LEU A 20 -16.32 13.22 -4.65
C LEU A 20 -17.83 13.39 -4.79
N VAL A 21 -18.45 12.69 -5.75
CA VAL A 21 -19.92 12.62 -5.89
C VAL A 21 -20.53 11.98 -4.66
N PHE A 22 -19.98 10.88 -4.15
CA PHE A 22 -20.42 10.24 -2.92
C PHE A 22 -20.42 11.22 -1.73
N VAL A 23 -19.31 11.95 -1.54
CA VAL A 23 -19.20 12.93 -0.46
C VAL A 23 -20.20 14.08 -0.64
N ALA A 24 -20.35 14.63 -1.84
CA ALA A 24 -21.28 15.71 -2.12
C ALA A 24 -22.75 15.29 -1.84
N VAL A 25 -23.15 14.11 -2.32
CA VAL A 25 -24.49 13.56 -2.08
C VAL A 25 -24.70 13.23 -0.61
N GLY A 26 -23.71 12.63 0.06
CA GLY A 26 -23.78 12.31 1.48
C GLY A 26 -23.95 13.56 2.34
N ILE A 27 -23.20 14.63 2.05
CA ILE A 27 -23.37 15.93 2.74
C ILE A 27 -24.77 16.49 2.46
N ALA A 28 -25.21 16.52 1.19
CA ALA A 28 -26.51 17.09 0.82
C ALA A 28 -27.70 16.36 1.47
N THR A 29 -27.57 15.06 1.74
CA THR A 29 -28.66 14.24 2.27
C THR A 29 -28.57 14.00 3.79
N HIS A 30 -27.37 14.04 4.38
CA HIS A 30 -27.11 13.60 5.76
C HIS A 30 -26.19 14.54 6.58
N ALA A 31 -25.96 15.80 6.17
CA ALA A 31 -25.10 16.75 6.89
C ALA A 31 -25.47 16.96 8.38
N GLY A 32 -26.70 16.66 8.80
CA GLY A 32 -27.18 16.80 10.18
C GLY A 32 -27.52 15.48 10.88
N ALA A 33 -27.14 14.33 10.32
CA ALA A 33 -27.52 13.04 10.89
C ALA A 33 -26.83 12.78 12.24
N SER A 34 -27.63 12.56 13.29
CA SER A 34 -27.11 12.16 14.61
C SER A 34 -26.48 10.78 14.54
N HIS A 35 -25.23 10.69 14.97
CA HIS A 35 -24.52 9.42 15.04
C HIS A 35 -24.89 8.76 16.36
N ALA A 36 -25.49 7.58 16.32
CA ALA A 36 -25.67 6.80 17.54
C ALA A 36 -24.29 6.57 18.18
N PRO A 37 -24.13 6.75 19.50
CA PRO A 37 -22.86 6.51 20.17
C PRO A 37 -22.45 5.06 19.92
N ALA A 38 -21.34 4.87 19.20
CA ALA A 38 -20.79 3.56 18.95
C ALA A 38 -20.32 2.94 20.27
N ALA A 39 -20.65 1.68 20.50
CA ALA A 39 -20.09 0.93 21.62
C ALA A 39 -18.56 0.95 21.52
N ALA A 40 -17.88 1.04 22.67
CA ALA A 40 -16.43 1.01 22.70
C ALA A 40 -15.91 -0.28 22.03
N PRO A 41 -15.01 -0.18 21.04
CA PRO A 41 -14.52 -1.36 20.34
C PRO A 41 -13.71 -2.25 21.29
N SER A 42 -13.77 -3.56 21.08
CA SER A 42 -12.83 -4.47 21.73
C SER A 42 -11.40 -4.17 21.26
N MET A 43 -10.39 -4.44 22.10
CA MET A 43 -8.99 -4.20 21.74
C MET A 43 -8.60 -4.91 20.43
N GLN A 44 -9.11 -6.13 20.23
CA GLN A 44 -8.88 -6.90 19.00
C GLN A 44 -9.58 -6.27 17.79
N GLY A 45 -10.82 -5.78 17.95
CA GLY A 45 -11.54 -5.09 16.89
C GLY A 45 -10.85 -3.78 16.48
N PHE A 46 -10.36 -3.03 17.48
CA PHE A 46 -9.58 -1.82 17.27
C PHE A 46 -8.27 -2.11 16.52
N GLY A 47 -7.52 -3.13 16.94
CA GLY A 47 -6.28 -3.54 16.27
C GLY A 47 -6.50 -3.90 14.80
N ARG A 48 -7.52 -4.71 14.50
CA ARG A 48 -7.88 -5.05 13.11
C ARG A 48 -8.27 -3.82 12.30
N ALA A 49 -9.07 -2.92 12.86
CA ALA A 49 -9.46 -1.68 12.18
C ALA A 49 -8.24 -0.79 11.87
N MET A 50 -7.28 -0.69 12.79
CA MET A 50 -6.03 0.06 12.58
C MET A 50 -5.16 -0.55 11.48
N ILE A 51 -5.01 -1.88 11.43
CA ILE A 51 -4.23 -2.57 10.39
C ILE A 51 -4.87 -2.41 9.01
N LEU A 52 -6.19 -2.59 8.91
CA LEU A 52 -6.95 -2.36 7.68
C LEU A 52 -6.90 -0.88 7.25
N GLY A 53 -6.97 0.04 8.22
CA GLY A 53 -6.82 1.47 7.99
C GLY A 53 -5.45 1.82 7.43
N PHE A 54 -4.37 1.25 8.00
CA PHE A 54 -3.01 1.45 7.52
C PHE A 54 -2.83 1.00 6.06
N PHE A 55 -3.43 -0.15 5.69
CA PHE A 55 -3.42 -0.62 4.30
C PHE A 55 -3.97 0.43 3.33
N ALA A 56 -5.06 1.11 3.69
CA ALA A 56 -5.70 2.11 2.84
C ALA A 56 -4.80 3.34 2.56
N PHE A 57 -3.78 3.57 3.40
CA PHE A 57 -2.78 4.63 3.23
C PHE A 57 -1.48 4.15 2.56
N THR A 58 -1.35 2.85 2.28
CA THR A 58 -0.17 2.33 1.57
C THR A 58 -0.19 2.75 0.11
N GLY A 59 0.98 2.95 -0.50
CA GLY A 59 1.16 3.40 -1.89
C GLY A 59 1.79 4.78 -2.03
N PHE A 60 1.93 5.55 -0.95
CA PHE A 60 2.65 6.83 -0.96
C PHE A 60 4.13 6.66 -1.33
N GLU A 61 4.71 5.51 -0.98
CA GLU A 61 6.09 5.12 -1.25
C GLU A 61 6.41 4.98 -2.74
N ILE A 62 5.40 4.65 -3.56
CA ILE A 62 5.58 4.51 -5.02
C ILE A 62 5.94 5.88 -5.63
N SER A 63 5.39 6.96 -5.09
CA SER A 63 5.69 8.34 -5.52
C SER A 63 7.16 8.69 -5.30
N LEU A 64 7.84 8.04 -4.35
CA LEU A 64 9.26 8.29 -4.07
C LEU A 64 10.18 7.66 -5.12
N ILE A 65 9.72 6.68 -5.90
CA ILE A 65 10.54 6.02 -6.93
C ILE A 65 10.93 7.01 -8.02
N ALA A 66 10.03 7.93 -8.39
CA ALA A 66 10.28 8.97 -9.38
C ALA A 66 10.93 10.24 -8.79
N SER A 67 11.36 10.21 -7.53
CA SER A 67 11.93 11.39 -6.84
C SER A 67 13.15 12.00 -7.54
N GLY A 68 13.93 11.18 -8.25
CA GLY A 68 15.10 11.63 -9.01
C GLY A 68 14.77 12.49 -10.24
N GLU A 69 13.53 12.43 -10.72
CA GLU A 69 13.04 13.21 -11.87
C GLU A 69 12.30 14.49 -11.46
N VAL A 70 12.10 14.70 -10.15
CA VAL A 70 11.36 15.85 -9.61
C VAL A 70 12.25 17.08 -9.51
N ALA A 71 11.77 18.22 -10.03
CA ALA A 71 12.43 19.51 -9.82
C ALA A 71 12.39 19.88 -8.33
N GLN A 72 13.54 20.22 -7.75
CA GLN A 72 13.69 20.58 -6.32
C GLN A 72 13.12 19.52 -5.35
N PRO A 73 13.65 18.27 -5.37
CA PRO A 73 13.05 17.14 -4.65
C PRO A 73 13.00 17.37 -3.14
N ARG A 74 13.96 18.11 -2.56
CA ARG A 74 14.02 18.45 -1.12
C ARG A 74 12.79 19.21 -0.61
N ARG A 75 12.11 19.99 -1.46
CA ARG A 75 10.95 20.81 -1.07
C ARG A 75 9.66 20.27 -1.67
N ALA A 76 9.69 19.88 -2.94
CA ALA A 76 8.52 19.42 -3.66
C ALA A 76 7.97 18.10 -3.11
N ILE A 77 8.84 17.14 -2.78
CA ILE A 77 8.40 15.81 -2.33
C ILE A 77 7.71 15.86 -0.96
N PRO A 78 8.29 16.48 0.10
CA PRO A 78 7.61 16.55 1.39
C PRO A 78 6.30 17.32 1.33
N LEU A 79 6.25 18.41 0.57
CA LEU A 79 5.02 19.20 0.38
C LEU A 79 3.94 18.40 -0.35
N ALA A 80 4.30 17.74 -1.46
CA ALA A 80 3.37 16.93 -2.23
C ALA A 80 2.82 15.76 -1.41
N LEU A 81 3.68 15.06 -0.66
CA LEU A 81 3.27 13.99 0.24
C LEU A 81 2.35 14.50 1.36
N GLY A 82 2.69 15.62 2.00
CA GLY A 82 1.86 16.21 3.06
C GLY A 82 0.48 16.62 2.57
N LEU A 83 0.39 17.29 1.42
CA LEU A 83 -0.87 17.69 0.80
C LEU A 83 -1.70 16.47 0.38
N ALA A 84 -1.07 15.48 -0.25
CA ALA A 84 -1.76 14.26 -0.69
C ALA A 84 -2.29 13.45 0.50
N LEU A 85 -1.48 13.23 1.53
CA LEU A 85 -1.88 12.52 2.75
C LEU A 85 -3.00 13.27 3.48
N GLY A 86 -2.88 14.59 3.62
CA GLY A 86 -3.90 15.42 4.25
C GLY A 86 -5.24 15.36 3.50
N PHE A 87 -5.21 15.51 2.17
CA PHE A 87 -6.40 15.39 1.34
C PHE A 87 -7.05 14.00 1.42
N VAL A 88 -6.27 12.93 1.28
CA VAL A 88 -6.79 11.54 1.36
C VAL A 88 -7.34 11.25 2.75
N THR A 89 -6.70 11.74 3.81
CA THR A 89 -7.21 11.57 5.19
C THR A 89 -8.57 12.22 5.35
N LEU A 90 -8.73 13.47 4.90
CA LEU A 90 -10.01 14.18 4.96
C LEU A 90 -11.08 13.45 4.13
N LEU A 91 -10.73 13.00 2.93
CA LEU A 91 -11.63 12.24 2.07
C LEU A 91 -12.08 10.93 2.72
N TYR A 92 -11.16 10.15 3.29
CA TYR A 92 -11.48 8.88 3.96
C TYR A 92 -12.34 9.09 5.20
N VAL A 93 -12.04 10.11 6.02
CA VAL A 93 -12.88 10.46 7.18
C VAL A 93 -14.29 10.84 6.71
N ALA A 94 -14.41 11.70 5.70
CA ALA A 94 -15.71 12.09 5.14
C ALA A 94 -16.49 10.87 4.63
N VAL A 95 -15.86 9.99 3.85
CA VAL A 95 -16.48 8.77 3.35
C VAL A 95 -16.95 7.88 4.50
N GLN A 96 -16.14 7.64 5.52
CA GLN A 96 -16.51 6.80 6.67
C GLN A 96 -17.69 7.38 7.46
N VAL A 97 -17.62 8.67 7.81
CA VAL A 97 -18.67 9.39 8.54
C VAL A 97 -19.99 9.36 7.77
N LEU A 98 -19.96 9.68 6.47
CA LEU A 98 -21.15 9.70 5.63
C LEU A 98 -21.72 8.29 5.41
N THR A 99 -20.87 7.29 5.20
CA THR A 99 -21.35 5.91 5.04
C THR A 99 -22.02 5.42 6.33
N GLN A 100 -21.45 5.74 7.50
CA GLN A 100 -22.05 5.41 8.79
C GLN A 100 -23.38 6.13 8.99
N ALA A 101 -23.46 7.42 8.64
CA ALA A 101 -24.70 8.20 8.71
C ALA A 101 -25.80 7.65 7.79
N MET A 102 -25.43 7.19 6.59
CA MET A 102 -26.38 6.69 5.58
C MET A 102 -26.85 5.27 5.83
N LEU A 103 -25.97 4.36 6.28
CA LEU A 103 -26.29 2.94 6.46
C LEU A 103 -26.66 2.56 7.89
N GLY A 104 -26.09 3.23 8.89
CA GLY A 104 -26.24 2.86 10.29
C GLY A 104 -25.81 1.40 10.54
N PRO A 105 -26.59 0.59 11.28
CA PRO A 105 -26.26 -0.80 11.61
C PRO A 105 -26.06 -1.71 10.39
N ALA A 106 -26.67 -1.39 9.24
CA ALA A 106 -26.53 -2.18 8.01
C ALA A 106 -25.11 -2.11 7.42
N LEU A 107 -24.27 -1.17 7.88
CA LEU A 107 -22.87 -1.07 7.46
C LEU A 107 -22.08 -2.36 7.74
N ALA A 108 -22.34 -3.00 8.87
CA ALA A 108 -21.57 -4.16 9.33
C ALA A 108 -21.77 -5.41 8.48
N THR A 109 -22.88 -5.51 7.75
CA THR A 109 -23.23 -6.68 6.91
C THR A 109 -23.14 -6.39 5.41
N SER A 110 -22.79 -5.16 5.03
CA SER A 110 -22.70 -4.77 3.62
C SER A 110 -21.38 -5.22 3.00
N ALA A 111 -21.47 -5.86 1.83
CA ALA A 111 -20.31 -6.21 1.01
C ALA A 111 -19.80 -5.03 0.17
N ALA A 112 -20.66 -4.05 -0.12
CA ALA A 112 -20.34 -2.88 -0.95
C ALA A 112 -20.91 -1.59 -0.32
N PRO A 113 -20.41 -1.18 0.85
CA PRO A 113 -21.08 -0.20 1.71
C PRO A 113 -21.25 1.18 1.07
N LEU A 114 -20.30 1.63 0.24
CA LEU A 114 -20.44 2.89 -0.49
C LEU A 114 -21.53 2.82 -1.57
N ALA A 115 -21.64 1.69 -2.27
CA ALA A 115 -22.67 1.50 -3.29
C ALA A 115 -24.05 1.35 -2.65
N ASP A 116 -24.14 0.57 -1.57
CA ASP A 116 -25.39 0.35 -0.82
C ASP A 116 -25.89 1.64 -0.16
N ALA A 117 -24.98 2.49 0.32
CA ALA A 117 -25.33 3.82 0.83
C ALA A 117 -25.94 4.68 -0.29
N MET A 118 -25.33 4.71 -1.48
CA MET A 118 -25.89 5.43 -2.63
C MET A 118 -27.20 4.84 -3.14
N ALA A 119 -27.42 3.54 -2.99
CA ALA A 119 -28.66 2.88 -3.36
C ALA A 119 -29.87 3.40 -2.55
N ARG A 120 -29.65 3.89 -1.32
CA ARG A 120 -30.69 4.56 -0.51
C ARG A 120 -31.09 5.92 -1.03
N VAL A 121 -30.28 6.54 -1.90
CA VAL A 121 -30.57 7.83 -2.53
C VAL A 121 -31.14 7.61 -3.94
N HIS A 122 -30.40 6.92 -4.81
CA HIS A 122 -30.84 6.65 -6.18
C HIS A 122 -30.08 5.48 -6.83
N PRO A 123 -30.74 4.57 -7.58
CA PRO A 123 -30.08 3.44 -8.25
C PRO A 123 -28.96 3.83 -9.22
N ALA A 124 -29.08 4.96 -9.92
CA ALA A 124 -28.03 5.43 -10.83
C ALA A 124 -26.73 5.81 -10.08
N LEU A 125 -26.82 6.29 -8.84
CA LEU A 125 -25.65 6.62 -8.02
C LEU A 125 -24.96 5.34 -7.53
N GLN A 126 -25.74 4.30 -7.18
CA GLN A 126 -25.19 2.97 -6.91
C GLN A 126 -24.42 2.44 -8.12
N GLY A 127 -25.01 2.51 -9.32
CA GLY A 127 -24.38 2.10 -10.57
C GLY A 127 -23.08 2.87 -10.86
N LEU A 128 -23.06 4.19 -10.63
CA LEU A 128 -21.88 5.03 -10.77
C LEU A 128 -20.74 4.58 -9.83
N LEU A 129 -21.04 4.32 -8.56
CA LEU A 129 -20.05 3.88 -7.58
C LEU A 129 -19.49 2.49 -7.91
N LEU A 130 -20.35 1.55 -8.30
CA LEU A 130 -19.93 0.21 -8.71
C LEU A 130 -19.05 0.28 -9.97
N ALA A 131 -19.48 0.97 -11.01
CA ALA A 131 -18.70 1.12 -12.25
C ALA A 131 -17.36 1.82 -12.00
N GLY A 132 -17.37 2.89 -11.19
CA GLY A 132 -16.16 3.61 -10.80
C GLY A 132 -15.18 2.75 -10.00
N ALA A 133 -15.67 1.98 -9.03
CA ALA A 133 -14.87 1.05 -8.24
C ALA A 133 -14.28 -0.06 -9.12
N SER A 134 -15.08 -0.68 -10.00
CA SER A 134 -14.61 -1.71 -10.92
C SER A 134 -13.54 -1.21 -11.88
N LEU A 135 -13.75 -0.03 -12.49
CA LEU A 135 -12.76 0.59 -13.38
C LEU A 135 -11.46 0.93 -12.62
N SER A 136 -11.59 1.44 -11.39
CA SER A 136 -10.46 1.77 -10.53
C SER A 136 -9.62 0.54 -10.17
N MET A 137 -10.28 -0.55 -9.77
CA MET A 137 -9.64 -1.83 -9.46
C MET A 137 -8.99 -2.44 -10.69
N PHE A 138 -9.67 -2.43 -11.84
CA PHE A 138 -9.10 -2.95 -13.08
C PHE A 138 -7.83 -2.19 -13.49
N ALA A 139 -7.86 -0.86 -13.40
CA ALA A 139 -6.69 -0.03 -13.67
C ALA A 139 -5.53 -0.28 -12.67
N PHE A 140 -5.86 -0.49 -11.39
CA PHE A 140 -4.87 -0.83 -10.37
C PHE A 140 -4.21 -2.18 -10.65
N LEU A 141 -5.01 -3.24 -10.84
CA LEU A 141 -4.52 -4.59 -11.15
C LEU A 141 -3.68 -4.61 -12.44
N GLY A 142 -4.14 -3.93 -13.49
CA GLY A 142 -3.38 -3.83 -14.75
C GLY A 142 -2.01 -3.18 -14.56
N SER A 143 -1.92 -2.12 -13.75
CA SER A 143 -0.64 -1.46 -13.44
C SER A 143 0.26 -2.34 -12.58
N ASP A 144 -0.31 -2.99 -11.57
CA ASP A 144 0.41 -3.83 -10.62
C ASP A 144 1.03 -5.08 -11.28
N VAL A 145 0.24 -5.79 -12.11
CA VAL A 145 0.71 -6.97 -12.87
C VAL A 145 1.85 -6.64 -13.84
N LEU A 146 1.96 -5.40 -14.31
CA LEU A 146 3.04 -4.95 -15.19
C LEU A 146 4.24 -4.35 -14.45
N GLY A 147 4.01 -3.81 -13.26
CA GLY A 147 5.00 -3.10 -12.45
C GLY A 147 5.73 -4.03 -11.48
N THR A 148 4.99 -4.66 -10.58
CA THR A 148 5.51 -5.42 -9.44
C THR A 148 6.42 -6.59 -9.85
N PRO A 149 6.10 -7.38 -10.91
CA PRO A 149 6.99 -8.46 -11.38
C PRO A 149 8.36 -8.01 -11.85
N ARG A 150 8.56 -6.71 -12.16
CA ARG A 150 9.87 -6.19 -12.56
C ARG A 150 10.87 -6.23 -11.40
N MET A 151 10.41 -6.15 -10.15
CA MET A 151 11.25 -6.33 -8.98
C MET A 151 11.76 -7.78 -8.90
N LEU A 152 10.89 -8.77 -9.15
CA LEU A 152 11.28 -10.18 -9.22
C LEU A 152 12.28 -10.45 -10.36
N PHE A 153 12.05 -9.83 -11.52
CA PHE A 153 12.98 -9.90 -12.65
C PHE A 153 14.36 -9.32 -12.28
N ALA A 154 14.41 -8.14 -11.65
CA ALA A 154 15.66 -7.51 -11.23
C ALA A 154 16.41 -8.39 -10.22
N LEU A 155 15.71 -8.92 -9.21
CA LEU A 155 16.28 -9.86 -8.24
C LEU A 155 16.79 -11.15 -8.89
N ALA A 156 16.12 -11.65 -9.93
CA ALA A 156 16.57 -12.82 -10.68
C ALA A 156 17.81 -12.53 -11.53
N ARG A 157 17.90 -11.34 -12.14
CA ARG A 157 19.08 -10.88 -12.88
C ARG A 157 20.28 -10.70 -11.95
N ASP A 158 20.06 -10.18 -10.75
CA ASP A 158 21.10 -9.98 -9.74
C ASP A 158 21.48 -11.29 -9.00
N GLY A 159 20.93 -12.44 -9.44
CA GLY A 159 21.27 -13.78 -8.94
C GLY A 159 20.62 -14.17 -7.61
N VAL A 160 19.83 -13.28 -7.01
CA VAL A 160 19.13 -13.50 -5.74
C VAL A 160 18.00 -14.51 -5.89
N LEU A 161 17.26 -14.44 -7.00
CA LEU A 161 16.16 -15.35 -7.33
C LEU A 161 16.54 -16.33 -8.46
N PRO A 162 15.79 -17.43 -8.68
CA PRO A 162 16.02 -18.33 -9.80
C PRO A 162 16.06 -17.59 -11.15
N GLY A 163 17.13 -17.77 -11.93
CA GLY A 163 17.32 -17.09 -13.22
C GLY A 163 16.21 -17.29 -14.26
N VAL A 164 15.34 -18.29 -14.07
CA VAL A 164 14.13 -18.51 -14.88
C VAL A 164 13.16 -17.32 -14.79
N LEU A 165 13.07 -16.65 -13.64
CA LEU A 165 12.29 -15.42 -13.45
C LEU A 165 12.89 -14.22 -14.20
N GLY A 166 14.16 -14.31 -14.60
CA GLY A 166 14.85 -13.32 -15.42
C GLY A 166 14.58 -13.45 -16.92
N ARG A 167 13.70 -14.37 -17.37
CA ARG A 167 13.40 -14.53 -18.81
C ARG A 167 12.46 -13.44 -19.31
N VAL A 168 12.85 -12.80 -20.41
CA VAL A 168 12.07 -11.79 -21.12
C VAL A 168 11.46 -12.35 -22.41
N HIS A 169 10.28 -11.86 -22.75
CA HIS A 169 9.60 -12.27 -23.97
C HIS A 169 10.24 -11.60 -25.21
N PRO A 170 10.51 -12.33 -26.30
CA PRO A 170 11.32 -11.84 -27.42
C PRO A 170 10.71 -10.66 -28.19
N ARG A 171 9.37 -10.52 -28.20
CA ARG A 171 8.69 -9.42 -28.93
C ARG A 171 8.36 -8.20 -28.08
N THR A 172 8.02 -8.41 -26.81
CA THR A 172 7.51 -7.36 -25.91
C THR A 172 8.54 -6.93 -24.88
N HIS A 173 9.66 -7.66 -24.77
CA HIS A 173 10.70 -7.49 -23.75
C HIS A 173 10.19 -7.50 -22.30
N ALA A 174 8.96 -7.98 -22.09
CA ALA A 174 8.35 -8.08 -20.77
C ALA A 174 8.87 -9.34 -20.04
N PRO A 175 9.09 -9.29 -18.72
CA PRO A 175 9.53 -10.44 -17.93
C PRO A 175 8.37 -11.44 -17.70
N TYR A 176 7.95 -12.14 -18.75
CA TYR A 176 6.72 -12.92 -18.78
C TYR A 176 6.69 -14.03 -17.71
N VAL A 177 7.82 -14.63 -17.37
CA VAL A 177 7.87 -15.69 -16.34
C VAL A 177 7.66 -15.10 -14.95
N ALA A 178 8.23 -13.93 -14.67
CA ALA A 178 7.98 -13.23 -13.42
C ALA A 178 6.51 -12.81 -13.31
N ILE A 179 5.92 -12.33 -14.42
CA ILE A 179 4.50 -11.96 -14.48
C ILE A 179 3.63 -13.17 -14.18
N ILE A 180 3.79 -14.29 -14.89
CA ILE A 180 2.99 -15.50 -14.71
C ILE A 180 3.10 -16.03 -13.27
N CYS A 181 4.32 -16.09 -12.73
CA CYS A 181 4.56 -16.55 -11.37
C CYS A 181 3.84 -15.65 -10.34
N TYR A 182 4.04 -14.33 -10.46
CA TYR A 182 3.40 -13.34 -9.59
C TYR A 182 1.88 -13.41 -9.66
N THR A 183 1.30 -13.37 -10.86
CA THR A 183 -0.15 -13.43 -11.05
C THR A 183 -0.74 -14.77 -10.60
N GLY A 184 0.00 -15.88 -10.79
CA GLY A 184 -0.42 -17.20 -10.35
C GLY A 184 -0.52 -17.29 -8.83
N ILE A 185 0.49 -16.78 -8.12
CA ILE A 185 0.48 -16.71 -6.65
C ILE A 185 -0.63 -15.77 -6.16
N ALA A 186 -0.76 -14.59 -6.77
CA ALA A 186 -1.81 -13.62 -6.41
C ALA A 186 -3.22 -14.21 -6.62
N ALA A 187 -3.46 -14.90 -7.75
CA ALA A 187 -4.73 -15.55 -8.03
C ALA A 187 -5.03 -16.70 -7.06
N LEU A 188 -4.03 -17.52 -6.73
CA LEU A 188 -4.19 -18.59 -5.74
C LEU A 188 -4.58 -18.02 -4.38
N LEU A 189 -3.85 -16.99 -3.91
CA LEU A 189 -4.14 -16.32 -2.64
C LEU A 189 -5.53 -15.67 -2.64
N ALA A 190 -5.95 -15.07 -3.75
CA ALA A 190 -7.27 -14.46 -3.89
C ALA A 190 -8.42 -15.48 -3.84
N VAL A 191 -8.19 -16.73 -4.30
CA VAL A 191 -9.20 -17.81 -4.24
C VAL A 191 -9.24 -18.47 -2.87
N THR A 192 -8.10 -18.60 -2.19
CA THR A 192 -8.02 -19.33 -0.90
C THR A 192 -8.19 -18.46 0.33
N GLY A 193 -7.86 -17.17 0.25
CA GLY A 193 -7.85 -16.25 1.39
C GLY A 193 -9.01 -15.27 1.38
N THR A 194 -9.35 -14.72 2.55
CA THR A 194 -10.30 -13.61 2.63
C THR A 194 -9.61 -12.26 2.41
N PHE A 195 -10.35 -11.26 1.93
CA PHE A 195 -9.82 -9.91 1.75
C PHE A 195 -9.16 -9.37 3.02
N ALA A 196 -9.83 -9.52 4.17
CA ALA A 196 -9.32 -9.00 5.44
C ALA A 196 -8.00 -9.68 5.86
N GLU A 197 -7.89 -10.99 5.71
CA GLU A 197 -6.66 -11.73 6.03
C GLU A 197 -5.51 -11.34 5.10
N LEU A 198 -5.77 -11.26 3.79
CA LEU A 198 -4.76 -10.86 2.80
C LEU A 198 -4.27 -9.43 3.05
N VAL A 199 -5.16 -8.51 3.41
CA VAL A 199 -4.80 -7.14 3.77
C VAL A 199 -3.95 -7.11 5.03
N VAL A 200 -4.33 -7.85 6.09
CA VAL A 200 -3.53 -7.89 7.32
C VAL A 200 -2.13 -8.42 7.02
N MET A 201 -2.01 -9.52 6.28
CA MET A 201 -0.73 -10.11 5.90
C MET A 201 0.12 -9.15 5.03
N SER A 202 -0.53 -8.44 4.11
CA SER A 202 0.12 -7.42 3.29
C SER A 202 0.67 -6.27 4.15
N THR A 203 -0.16 -5.68 5.01
CA THR A 203 0.23 -4.61 5.93
C THR A 203 1.38 -5.03 6.84
N LEU A 204 1.32 -6.23 7.42
CA LEU A 204 2.39 -6.71 8.29
C LEU A 204 3.71 -6.91 7.55
N THR A 205 3.66 -7.38 6.30
CA THR A 205 4.85 -7.50 5.45
C THR A 205 5.44 -6.13 5.13
N VAL A 206 4.60 -5.15 4.76
CA VAL A 206 5.03 -3.76 4.54
C VAL A 206 5.60 -3.15 5.82
N ALA A 207 5.00 -3.42 6.98
CA ALA A 207 5.48 -2.93 8.27
C ALA A 207 6.91 -3.40 8.58
N VAL A 208 7.26 -4.65 8.24
CA VAL A 208 8.63 -5.16 8.37
C VAL A 208 9.60 -4.42 7.44
N ILE A 209 9.18 -4.15 6.19
CA ILE A 209 9.99 -3.41 5.22
C ILE A 209 10.22 -1.96 5.70
N TYR A 210 9.20 -1.31 6.23
CA TYR A 210 9.28 0.05 6.76
C TYR A 210 10.12 0.11 8.04
N LEU A 211 9.97 -0.85 8.93
CA LEU A 211 10.81 -0.98 10.12
C LEU A 211 12.27 -1.14 9.72
N GLY A 212 12.57 -2.00 8.75
CA GLY A 212 13.93 -2.17 8.21
C GLY A 212 14.48 -0.89 7.59
N SER A 213 13.65 -0.16 6.84
CA SER A 213 14.03 1.11 6.21
C SER A 213 14.33 2.20 7.24
N CYS A 214 13.49 2.37 8.27
CA CYS A 214 13.72 3.32 9.35
C CYS A 214 14.94 2.94 10.21
N ALA A 215 15.13 1.64 10.49
CA ALA A 215 16.30 1.14 11.19
C ALA A 215 17.60 1.36 10.39
N ALA A 216 17.56 1.17 9.06
CA ALA A 216 18.69 1.45 8.19
C ALA A 216 19.06 2.94 8.21
N VAL A 217 18.08 3.85 8.16
CA VAL A 217 18.30 5.30 8.31
C VAL A 217 18.92 5.60 9.68
N TRP A 218 18.41 5.01 10.76
CA TRP A 218 18.96 5.19 12.10
C TRP A 218 20.43 4.76 12.20
N VAL A 219 20.77 3.60 11.66
CA VAL A 219 22.15 3.09 11.62
C VAL A 219 23.04 3.97 10.75
N LEU A 220 22.55 4.42 9.59
CA LEU A 220 23.29 5.30 8.69
C LEU A 220 23.62 6.64 9.33
N VAL A 221 22.65 7.22 10.06
CA VAL A 221 22.85 8.45 10.84
C VAL A 221 23.87 8.23 11.96
N ARG A 222 23.82 7.09 12.68
CA ARG A 222 24.77 6.77 13.76
C ARG A 222 26.20 6.52 13.27
N ARG A 223 26.36 5.87 12.11
CA ARG A 223 27.68 5.50 11.57
C ARG A 223 28.43 6.66 10.92
N GLY A 224 27.83 7.84 10.81
CA GLY A 224 28.46 8.99 10.15
C GLY A 224 28.70 8.80 8.65
N ALA A 225 28.27 7.67 8.06
CA ALA A 225 28.39 7.34 6.64
C ALA A 225 27.47 8.19 5.75
N ALA A 226 26.65 9.07 6.33
CA ALA A 226 26.01 10.20 5.67
C ALA A 226 27.02 11.30 5.27
N ALA A 227 28.16 10.92 4.70
CA ALA A 227 29.26 11.81 4.34
C ALA A 227 29.00 12.62 3.04
N ALA A 228 27.88 12.40 2.33
CA ALA A 228 27.64 13.00 1.01
C ALA A 228 26.35 13.84 0.87
N THR A 229 25.55 14.02 1.92
CA THR A 229 24.35 14.87 1.84
C THR A 229 24.23 15.78 3.06
N GLU A 230 24.01 17.07 2.84
CA GLU A 230 23.73 18.14 3.82
C GLU A 230 22.57 17.84 4.80
N ALA A 231 21.92 16.68 4.72
CA ALA A 231 20.92 16.17 5.67
C ALA A 231 21.51 15.83 7.06
N ARG A 232 22.80 16.10 7.29
CA ARG A 232 23.63 15.72 8.43
C ARG A 232 23.16 16.23 9.81
N ALA A 233 22.29 17.22 9.92
CA ALA A 233 22.08 17.91 11.21
C ALA A 233 20.63 18.11 11.64
N SER A 234 19.64 17.59 10.91
CA SER A 234 18.26 17.84 11.27
C SER A 234 17.81 16.86 12.37
N PRO A 235 17.55 17.30 13.61
CA PRO A 235 17.00 16.42 14.67
C PRO A 235 15.71 15.72 14.21
N TRP A 236 15.00 16.34 13.26
CA TRP A 236 13.83 15.80 12.59
C TRP A 236 14.03 14.42 11.96
N LEU A 237 15.22 14.10 11.41
CA LEU A 237 15.46 12.78 10.82
C LEU A 237 15.51 11.66 11.87
N ARG A 238 16.08 11.96 13.04
CA ARG A 238 16.13 11.02 14.18
C ARG A 238 14.73 10.81 14.76
N VAL A 239 13.98 11.89 14.94
CA VAL A 239 12.59 11.82 15.39
C VAL A 239 11.73 11.03 14.39
N ALA A 240 11.88 11.28 13.09
CA ALA A 240 11.18 10.54 12.04
C ALA A 240 11.51 9.04 12.05
N ALA A 241 12.79 8.66 12.23
CA ALA A 241 13.17 7.26 12.30
C ALA A 241 12.60 6.56 13.55
N ILE A 242 12.65 7.21 14.72
CA ILE A 242 12.12 6.65 15.97
C ILE A 242 10.59 6.50 15.90
N THR A 243 9.90 7.53 15.41
CA THR A 243 8.43 7.50 15.24
C THR A 243 8.00 6.46 14.20
N GLY A 244 8.75 6.32 13.11
CA GLY A 244 8.56 5.25 12.12
C GLY A 244 8.72 3.86 12.74
N ILE A 245 9.80 3.61 13.47
CA ILE A 245 10.02 2.32 14.16
C ILE A 245 8.92 2.05 15.18
N ALA A 246 8.61 3.02 16.03
CA ALA A 246 7.59 2.88 17.08
C ALA A 246 6.21 2.59 16.48
N SER A 247 5.81 3.32 15.43
CA SER A 247 4.52 3.09 14.76
C SER A 247 4.44 1.70 14.11
N MET A 248 5.51 1.21 13.46
CA MET A 248 5.51 -0.15 12.90
C MET A 248 5.44 -1.22 13.99
N ILE A 249 6.13 -1.03 15.11
CA ILE A 249 6.04 -1.93 16.28
C ILE A 249 4.61 -1.95 16.83
N VAL A 250 3.96 -0.79 16.93
CA VAL A 250 2.55 -0.71 17.38
C VAL A 250 1.63 -1.46 16.41
N VAL A 251 1.76 -1.26 15.11
CA VAL A 251 0.96 -1.99 14.10
C VAL A 251 1.15 -3.51 14.24
N MET A 252 2.39 -3.97 14.44
CA MET A 252 2.67 -5.39 14.66
C MET A 252 2.14 -5.91 15.99
N ALA A 253 2.16 -5.09 17.05
CA ALA A 253 1.63 -5.44 18.37
C ALA A 253 0.09 -5.52 18.40
N LEU A 254 -0.58 -4.82 17.48
CA LEU A 254 -2.03 -4.90 17.30
C LEU A 254 -2.49 -6.15 16.52
N ALA A 255 -1.55 -6.88 15.90
CA ALA A 255 -1.85 -8.11 15.20
C ALA A 255 -2.03 -9.29 16.16
N SER A 256 -2.85 -10.25 15.76
CA SER A 256 -3.06 -11.49 16.49
C SER A 256 -1.87 -12.44 16.36
N TRP A 257 -1.72 -13.35 17.32
CA TRP A 257 -0.64 -14.36 17.31
C TRP A 257 -0.64 -15.25 16.06
N THR A 258 -1.80 -15.52 15.47
CA THR A 258 -1.92 -16.28 14.23
C THR A 258 -1.36 -15.50 13.03
N GLU A 259 -1.66 -14.21 12.95
CA GLU A 259 -1.15 -13.31 11.90
C GLU A 259 0.36 -13.11 12.03
N ILE A 260 0.88 -12.94 13.25
CA ILE A 260 2.33 -12.88 13.53
C ILE A 260 3.01 -14.20 13.17
N GLY A 261 2.40 -15.34 13.50
CA GLY A 261 2.90 -16.66 13.11
C GLY A 261 2.98 -16.81 11.59
N GLY A 262 1.94 -16.37 10.87
CA GLY A 262 1.95 -16.33 9.40
C GLY A 262 3.07 -15.46 8.84
N LEU A 263 3.28 -14.27 9.41
CA LEU A 263 4.37 -13.38 9.02
C LEU A 263 5.74 -14.03 9.26
N ALA A 264 5.93 -14.68 10.41
CA ALA A 264 7.17 -15.37 10.74
C ALA A 264 7.47 -16.50 9.74
N VAL A 265 6.45 -17.27 9.33
CA VAL A 265 6.59 -18.30 8.29
C VAL A 265 6.98 -17.67 6.95
N LEU A 266 6.34 -16.59 6.53
CA LEU A 266 6.69 -15.89 5.29
C LEU A 266 8.14 -15.37 5.31
N LEU A 267 8.57 -14.78 6.42
CA LEU A 267 9.93 -14.30 6.60
C LEU A 267 10.94 -15.45 6.61
N ALA A 268 10.61 -16.56 7.29
CA ALA A 268 11.45 -17.75 7.32
C ALA A 268 11.59 -18.39 5.93
N LEU A 269 10.51 -18.52 5.18
CA LEU A 269 10.53 -19.02 3.79
C LEU A 269 11.33 -18.09 2.89
N SER A 270 11.12 -16.78 2.99
CA SER A 270 11.88 -15.79 2.21
C SER A 270 13.37 -15.83 2.54
N GLY A 271 13.70 -15.91 3.84
CA GLY A 271 15.06 -16.05 4.34
C GLY A 271 15.72 -17.36 3.93
N LEU A 272 14.98 -18.46 3.91
CA LEU A 272 15.46 -19.76 3.44
C LEU A 272 15.77 -19.72 1.94
N VAL A 273 14.86 -19.18 1.12
CA VAL A 273 15.07 -19.01 -0.32
C VAL A 273 16.31 -18.15 -0.58
N TYR A 274 16.44 -17.04 0.13
CA TYR A 274 17.61 -16.16 0.06
C TYR A 274 18.89 -16.88 0.50
N GLY A 275 18.88 -17.56 1.64
CA GLY A 275 20.03 -18.26 2.21
C GLY A 275 20.51 -19.43 1.35
N LEU A 276 19.60 -20.27 0.86
CA LEU A 276 19.92 -21.37 -0.07
C LEU A 276 20.52 -20.87 -1.39
N ARG A 277 20.11 -19.68 -1.85
CA ARG A 277 20.68 -19.03 -3.04
C ARG A 277 22.00 -18.36 -2.74
N TRP A 278 22.13 -17.68 -1.61
CA TRP A 278 23.37 -17.07 -1.15
C TRP A 278 24.51 -18.08 -1.02
N LEU A 279 24.23 -19.28 -0.50
CA LEU A 279 25.20 -20.39 -0.45
C LEU A 279 25.63 -20.90 -1.84
N ARG A 280 24.82 -20.67 -2.88
CA ARG A 280 25.13 -21.03 -4.27
C ARG A 280 25.81 -19.91 -5.05
N LEU A 281 25.70 -18.67 -4.59
CA LEU A 281 26.45 -17.53 -5.12
C LEU A 281 27.86 -17.60 -4.52
N LYS A 282 28.85 -18.07 -5.30
CA LYS A 282 30.25 -17.90 -4.91
C LYS A 282 30.47 -16.42 -4.59
N PRO A 283 31.15 -16.06 -3.48
CA PRO A 283 31.46 -14.67 -3.21
C PRO A 283 32.17 -14.13 -4.45
N VAL A 284 31.56 -13.14 -5.08
CA VAL A 284 32.25 -12.35 -6.09
C VAL A 284 33.43 -11.76 -5.32
N SER A 285 34.62 -12.29 -5.58
CA SER A 285 35.87 -11.74 -5.09
C SER A 285 35.78 -10.25 -5.32
N ALA A 286 35.92 -9.45 -4.26
CA ALA A 286 36.09 -8.02 -4.36
C ALA A 286 37.26 -7.77 -5.33
N ALA A 287 36.93 -7.53 -6.60
CA ALA A 287 37.90 -7.12 -7.58
C ALA A 287 38.27 -5.68 -7.23
N ARG A 288 39.58 -5.49 -7.13
CA ARG A 288 40.29 -4.26 -6.77
C ARG A 288 39.86 -3.06 -7.61
#